data_AF-A0A4P8PZF1-F1
#
_entry.id   AF-A0A4P8PZF1-F1
#
_cell.length_a   1.000
_cell.length_b   1.000
_cell.length_c   1.000
_cell.angle_alpha   90.00
_cell.angle_beta   90.00
_cell.angle_gamma   90.00
#
_symmetry.space_group_name_H-M   'P 1'
#
loop_
_entity.id
_entity.type
_entity.pdbx_description
1 polymer ?
#
loop_
_entity_poly.entity_id
_entity_poly.type
_entity_poly.pdbx_seq_one_letter_code
_entity_poly.pdbx_strand_id
1 'polypeptide(L)'
;MVAPPTWLVVLAAIPILLTLLLLVGFAWKEWRDHRRMRSSPVHAAAWAMDPDELDRAIRALGARERALLDAGDVDAADAVAADMLICVAVSERRDGAG
;
A
#
# COMPACT_ATOMS: atom_id res chain seq x y z
N MET A 1 24.68 -46.15 -5.82
CA MET A 1 24.12 -44.79 -5.74
C MET A 1 22.82 -44.90 -4.96
N VAL A 2 22.79 -44.42 -3.71
CA VAL A 2 21.60 -44.53 -2.84
C VAL A 2 20.70 -43.35 -3.16
N ALA A 3 19.51 -43.62 -3.73
CA ALA A 3 18.52 -42.58 -3.96
C ALA A 3 18.10 -42.00 -2.60
N PRO A 4 18.14 -40.66 -2.42
CA PRO A 4 17.65 -40.05 -1.20
C PRO A 4 16.17 -40.39 -1.03
N PRO A 5 15.72 -40.73 0.18
CA PRO A 5 14.35 -41.16 0.39
C PRO A 5 13.40 -39.98 0.10
N THR A 6 12.38 -40.25 -0.70
CA THR A 6 11.46 -39.26 -1.30
C THR A 6 10.80 -38.33 -0.28
N TRP A 7 10.62 -38.78 0.97
CA TRP A 7 10.04 -37.97 2.04
C TRP A 7 10.92 -36.78 2.45
N LEU A 8 12.25 -36.86 2.33
CA LEU A 8 13.15 -35.73 2.60
C LEU A 8 12.97 -34.61 1.57
N VAL A 9 12.73 -34.98 0.31
CA VAL A 9 12.47 -34.03 -0.77
C VAL A 9 11.14 -33.31 -0.54
N VAL A 10 10.11 -34.03 -0.10
CA VAL A 10 8.81 -33.46 0.25
C VAL A 10 8.95 -32.47 1.41
N LEU A 11 9.66 -32.85 2.48
CA LEU A 11 9.90 -31.98 3.64
C LEU A 11 10.65 -30.70 3.28
N ALA A 12 11.64 -30.77 2.40
CA ALA A 12 12.38 -29.61 1.91
C ALA A 12 11.55 -28.70 0.99
N ALA A 13 10.54 -29.24 0.30
CA ALA A 13 9.67 -28.47 -0.59
C ALA A 13 8.61 -27.64 0.16
N ILE A 14 8.19 -28.07 1.36
CA ILE A 14 7.20 -27.36 2.19
C ILE A 14 7.57 -25.89 2.43
N PRO A 15 8.77 -25.54 2.96
CA PRO A 15 9.12 -24.14 3.21
C PRO A 15 9.17 -23.33 1.91
N ILE A 16 9.61 -23.91 0.80
CA ILE A 16 9.67 -23.23 -0.51
C ILE A 16 8.26 -22.85 -0.98
N LEU A 17 7.32 -23.79 -0.91
CA LEU A 17 5.92 -23.56 -1.26
C LEU A 17 5.27 -22.51 -0.35
N LEU A 18 5.59 -22.54 0.94
CA LEU A 18 5.12 -21.57 1.92
C LEU A 18 5.62 -20.16 1.60
N THR A 19 6.90 -20.00 1.29
CA THR A 19 7.48 -18.72 0.89
C THR A 19 6.87 -18.21 -0.41
N LEU A 20 6.66 -19.08 -1.40
CA LEU A 20 5.99 -18.72 -2.65
C LEU A 20 4.56 -18.23 -2.40
N LEU A 21 3.80 -18.91 -1.54
CA LEU A 21 2.45 -18.49 -1.18
C LEU A 21 2.44 -17.13 -0.48
N LEU A 22 3.38 -16.88 0.44
CA LEU A 22 3.54 -15.59 1.10
C LEU A 22 3.89 -14.48 0.11
N LEU A 23 4.80 -14.74 -0.83
CA LEU A 23 5.18 -13.78 -1.86
C LEU A 23 4.03 -13.48 -2.81
N VAL A 24 3.27 -14.49 -3.23
CA VAL A 24 2.07 -14.31 -4.07
C VAL A 24 1.00 -13.54 -3.32
N GLY A 25 0.76 -13.84 -2.04
CA GLY A 25 -0.17 -13.11 -1.18
C GLY A 25 0.24 -11.65 -0.99
N PHE A 26 1.53 -11.40 -0.75
CA PHE A 26 2.10 -10.06 -0.63
C PHE A 26 1.95 -9.28 -1.94
N ALA A 27 2.35 -9.87 -3.08
CA ALA A 27 2.23 -9.26 -4.39
C ALA A 27 0.77 -8.96 -4.75
N TRP A 28 -0.16 -9.85 -4.39
CA TRP A 28 -1.59 -9.61 -4.59
C TRP A 28 -2.09 -8.44 -3.73
N LYS A 29 -1.68 -8.37 -2.46
CA LYS A 29 -2.03 -7.27 -1.55
C LYS A 29 -1.53 -5.94 -2.10
N GLU A 30 -0.24 -5.87 -2.40
CA GLU A 30 0.44 -4.74 -3.05
C GLU A 30 -0.27 -4.30 -4.33
N TRP A 31 -0.58 -5.24 -5.21
CA TRP A 31 -1.23 -4.94 -6.48
C TRP A 31 -2.66 -4.45 -6.31
N ARG A 32 -3.39 -4.94 -5.31
CA ARG A 32 -4.73 -4.47 -4.98
C ARG A 32 -4.69 -3.04 -4.44
N ASP A 33 -3.71 -2.74 -3.60
CA ASP A 33 -3.48 -1.40 -3.04
C ASP A 33 -3.07 -0.42 -4.16
N HIS A 34 -2.16 -0.83 -5.06
CA HIS A 34 -1.77 -0.06 -6.24
C HIS A 34 -2.89 0.17 -7.27
N ARG A 35 -3.77 -0.81 -7.50
CA ARG A 35 -4.93 -0.64 -8.39
C ARG A 35 -5.94 0.37 -7.85
N ARG A 36 -6.15 0.40 -6.52
CA ARG A 36 -6.97 1.43 -5.87
C ARG A 36 -6.37 2.81 -6.07
N MET A 37 -5.05 2.97 -5.96
CA MET A 37 -4.38 4.26 -6.17
C MET A 37 -4.56 4.84 -7.58
N ARG A 38 -4.52 4.03 -8.65
CA ARG A 38 -4.63 4.54 -10.04
C ARG A 38 -6.04 4.87 -10.52
N SER A 39 -7.06 4.30 -9.87
CA SER A 39 -8.48 4.49 -10.25
C SER A 39 -9.29 5.24 -9.20
N SER A 40 -8.64 5.67 -8.11
CA SER A 40 -9.32 6.39 -7.05
C SER A 40 -9.73 7.79 -7.53
N PRO A 41 -10.99 8.22 -7.29
CA PRO A 41 -11.42 9.59 -7.53
C PRO A 41 -10.53 10.61 -6.79
N VAL A 42 -9.87 10.20 -5.71
CA VAL A 42 -8.91 11.00 -4.96
C VAL A 42 -7.68 11.35 -5.80
N HIS A 43 -7.23 10.46 -6.69
CA HIS A 43 -6.09 10.76 -7.57
C HIS A 43 -6.42 11.86 -8.58
N ALA A 44 -7.63 11.82 -9.16
CA ALA A 44 -8.11 12.86 -10.07
C ALA A 44 -8.32 14.19 -9.33
N ALA A 45 -8.88 14.15 -8.12
CA ALA A 45 -9.06 15.33 -7.28
C ALA A 45 -7.72 15.97 -6.89
N ALA A 46 -6.74 15.17 -6.46
CA ALA A 46 -5.40 15.65 -6.11
C ALA A 46 -4.69 16.34 -7.29
N TRP A 47 -4.87 15.82 -8.51
CA TRP A 47 -4.35 16.46 -9.73
C TRP A 47 -5.08 17.72 -10.17
N ALA A 48 -6.32 17.93 -9.69
CA ALA A 48 -7.08 19.15 -9.98
C ALA A 48 -6.83 20.26 -8.95
N MET A 49 -6.34 19.93 -7.76
CA MET A 49 -6.05 20.89 -6.69
C MET A 49 -4.82 21.75 -7.00
N ASP A 50 -4.86 23.00 -6.55
CA ASP A 50 -3.68 23.87 -6.50
C ASP A 50 -2.63 23.32 -5.52
N PRO A 51 -1.33 23.66 -5.69
CA PRO A 51 -0.27 23.17 -4.80
C PRO A 51 -0.53 23.48 -3.32
N ASP A 52 -0.94 24.71 -3.00
CA ASP A 52 -1.25 25.13 -1.62
C ASP A 52 -2.51 24.45 -1.05
N GLU A 53 -3.44 24.04 -1.92
CA GLU A 53 -4.63 23.28 -1.53
C GLU A 53 -4.28 21.83 -1.25
N LEU A 54 -3.43 21.23 -2.09
CA LEU A 54 -2.92 19.88 -1.92
C LEU A 54 -2.12 19.76 -0.61
N ASP A 55 -1.27 20.75 -0.29
CA ASP A 55 -0.49 20.79 0.94
C ASP A 55 -1.34 20.94 2.21
N ARG A 56 -2.45 21.68 2.11
CA ARG A 56 -3.44 21.76 3.20
C ARG A 56 -4.21 20.45 3.34
N ALA A 57 -4.56 19.80 2.23
CA ALA A 57 -5.25 18.52 2.23
C ALA A 57 -4.39 17.42 2.86
N ILE A 58 -3.10 17.33 2.52
CA ILE A 58 -2.16 16.36 3.11
C ILE A 58 -2.09 16.53 4.64
N ARG A 59 -1.93 17.79 5.11
CA ARG A 59 -1.89 18.08 6.56
C ARG A 59 -3.20 17.75 7.26
N ALA A 60 -4.35 18.03 6.64
CA ALA A 60 -5.66 17.71 7.18
C ALA A 60 -5.90 16.20 7.27
N LEU A 61 -5.49 15.44 6.25
CA LEU A 61 -5.54 13.97 6.25
C LEU A 61 -4.67 13.38 7.36
N GLY A 62 -3.42 13.85 7.52
CA GLY A 62 -2.55 13.39 8.59
C GLY A 62 -3.04 13.75 10.00
N ALA A 63 -3.73 14.88 10.18
CA ALA A 63 -4.39 15.19 11.45
C ALA A 63 -5.56 14.25 11.74
N ARG A 64 -6.34 13.91 10.71
CA ARG A 64 -7.49 13.01 10.82
C ARG A 64 -7.07 11.56 11.08
N GLU A 65 -6.01 11.10 10.43
CA GLU A 65 -5.41 9.78 10.68
C GLU A 65 -5.04 9.63 12.17
N ARG A 66 -4.30 10.61 12.74
CA ARG A 66 -3.95 10.58 14.16
C ARG A 66 -5.18 10.53 15.07
N ALA A 67 -6.21 11.33 14.76
CA ALA A 67 -7.44 11.31 15.54
C ALA A 67 -8.16 9.95 15.48
N LEU A 68 -8.09 9.23 14.36
CA LEU A 68 -8.67 7.90 14.20
C LEU A 68 -7.85 6.84 14.96
N LEU A 69 -6.51 6.94 14.92
CA LEU A 69 -5.63 6.08 15.69
C LEU A 69 -5.83 6.28 17.20
N ASP A 70 -5.95 7.52 17.66
CA ASP A 70 -6.25 7.85 19.06
C ASP A 70 -7.62 7.32 19.50
N ALA A 71 -8.58 7.26 18.58
CA ALA A 71 -9.90 6.65 18.79
C ALA A 71 -9.89 5.10 18.69
N GLY A 72 -8.77 4.49 18.29
CA GLY A 72 -8.63 3.05 18.09
C GLY A 72 -9.27 2.52 16.80
N ASP A 73 -9.71 3.39 15.90
CA ASP A 73 -10.29 3.00 14.60
C ASP A 73 -9.19 2.87 13.55
N VAL A 74 -8.49 1.73 13.61
CA VAL A 74 -7.32 1.43 12.77
C VAL A 74 -7.72 1.26 11.30
N ASP A 75 -8.87 0.66 11.02
CA ASP A 75 -9.33 0.44 9.64
C ASP A 75 -9.64 1.77 8.94
N ALA A 76 -10.28 2.71 9.65
CA ALA A 76 -10.53 4.04 9.12
C ALA A 76 -9.23 4.85 8.99
N ALA A 77 -8.30 4.72 9.94
CA ALA A 77 -6.99 5.36 9.86
C ALA A 77 -6.21 4.88 8.63
N ASP A 78 -6.18 3.58 8.35
CA ASP A 78 -5.52 3.00 7.18
C ASP A 78 -6.12 3.52 5.86
N ALA A 79 -7.44 3.69 5.80
CA ALA A 79 -8.09 4.27 4.62
C ALA A 79 -7.67 5.74 4.40
N VAL A 80 -7.60 6.54 5.46
CA VAL A 80 -7.14 7.94 5.39
C VAL A 80 -5.67 8.02 5.03
N ALA A 81 -4.84 7.13 5.56
CA ALA A 81 -3.42 7.04 5.22
C ALA A 81 -3.21 6.71 3.73
N ALA A 82 -4.01 5.79 3.18
CA ALA A 82 -3.97 5.47 1.75
C ALA A 82 -4.32 6.68 0.86
N ASP A 83 -5.35 7.46 1.22
CA ASP A 83 -5.71 8.69 0.52
C ASP A 83 -4.62 9.76 0.64
N MET A 84 -3.99 9.88 1.81
CA MET A 84 -2.86 10.79 2.03
C MET A 84 -1.65 10.43 1.15
N LEU A 85 -1.31 9.14 1.02
CA LEU A 85 -0.23 8.66 0.16
C LEU A 85 -0.46 9.02 -1.31
N ILE A 86 -1.71 9.00 -1.78
CA ILE A 86 -2.05 9.43 -3.14
C ILE A 86 -1.74 10.92 -3.32
N CYS A 87 -2.13 11.77 -2.37
CA CYS A 87 -1.86 13.21 -2.43
C CYS A 87 -0.35 13.50 -2.40
N VAL A 88 0.42 12.81 -1.54
CA VAL A 88 1.89 12.94 -1.49
C VAL A 88 2.52 12.52 -2.81
N ALA A 89 2.14 11.38 -3.38
CA ALA A 89 2.68 10.91 -4.65
C ALA A 89 2.37 11.85 -5.83
N VAL A 90 1.25 12.58 -5.79
CA VAL A 90 0.93 13.63 -6.77
C VAL A 90 1.81 14.85 -6.56
N SER A 91 2.02 15.27 -5.30
CA SER A 91 2.90 16.40 -4.96
C SER A 91 4.33 16.16 -5.44
N GLU A 92 4.92 15.01 -5.09
CA GLU A 92 6.29 14.65 -5.50
C GLU A 92 6.48 14.61 -7.02
N ARG A 93 5.46 14.15 -7.76
CA ARG A 93 5.49 14.13 -9.23
C ARG A 93 5.43 15.52 -9.84
N ARG A 94 4.73 16.46 -9.21
CA ARG A 94 4.64 17.85 -9.67
C ARG A 94 5.96 18.57 -9.42
N ASP A 95 6.56 18.37 -8.26
CA ASP A 95 7.85 18.96 -7.89
C ASP A 95 9.01 18.44 -8.74
N GLY A 96 8.98 17.15 -9.13
CA GLY A 96 9.99 16.57 -10.02
C GLY A 96 9.84 16.92 -11.50
N ALA A 97 8.74 17.56 -11.90
CA ALA A 97 8.48 18.00 -13.28
C ALA A 97 8.70 19.51 -13.48
N GLY A 98 8.97 20.26 -12.41
CA GLY A 98 9.22 21.70 -12.39
C GLY A 98 10.68 22.10 -12.54
#